data_AF-A0A8T4JH09-F1
#
_entry.id   AF-A0A8T4JH09-F1
#
_cell.length_a   1.000
_cell.length_b   1.000
_cell.length_c   1.000
_cell.angle_alpha   90.00
_cell.angle_beta   90.00
_cell.angle_gamma   90.00
#
_symmetry.space_group_name_H-M   'P 1'
#
loop_
_entity.id
_entity.type
_entity.pdbx_description
1 polymer ?
#
loop_
_entity_poly.entity_id
_entity_poly.type
_entity_poly.pdbx_seq_one_letter_code
_entity_poly.pdbx_strand_id
1 'polypeptide(L)'
;MEQVYIMECGIRRKAEEHNCEKCSKEFLRRINVTSPKKYCSTNCRDKARTNKIEVQCFNCGKKVLKQPSKLKNSKHGFHFCGRKCKEEAQKLEGKCPEIRPDHYGTSLNDRERYRRWISEQENPICCDCEETKRYLLVVHHRDGNRNNNEENNFEIVCWNCHIKRHLYLKNGIWSFWGQMLTPRDMLSKL
;
A
#
# COMPACT_ATOMS: atom_id res chain seq x y z
N MET A 1 -4.05 3.44 50.77
CA MET A 1 -4.06 2.26 49.89
C MET A 1 -2.69 1.61 49.99
N GLU A 2 -2.60 0.39 50.51
CA GLU A 2 -1.34 -0.36 50.54
C GLU A 2 -0.80 -0.52 49.11
N GLN A 3 0.49 -0.24 48.92
CA GLN A 3 1.14 -0.43 47.63
C GLN A 3 1.53 -1.90 47.49
N VAL A 4 0.93 -2.58 46.53
CA VAL A 4 1.23 -3.99 46.24
C VAL A 4 2.34 -4.09 45.19
N TYR A 5 3.19 -5.10 45.30
CA TYR A 5 4.33 -5.29 44.41
C TYR A 5 4.45 -6.74 43.94
N ILE A 6 4.96 -6.94 42.73
CA ILE A 6 5.34 -8.24 42.19
C ILE A 6 6.85 -8.30 41.95
N MET A 7 7.44 -9.46 42.21
CA MET A 7 8.84 -9.75 41.90
C MET A 7 8.92 -10.43 40.54
N GLU A 8 9.57 -9.78 39.58
CA GLU A 8 9.78 -10.35 38.24
C GLU A 8 11.21 -10.06 37.78
N CYS A 9 11.96 -11.11 37.44
CA CYS A 9 13.40 -11.01 37.07
C CYS A 9 14.25 -10.28 38.12
N GLY A 10 14.00 -10.54 39.42
CA GLY A 10 14.73 -9.89 40.52
C GLY A 10 14.36 -8.42 40.78
N ILE A 11 13.45 -7.83 39.99
CA ILE A 11 13.05 -6.43 40.13
C ILE A 11 11.65 -6.34 40.73
N ARG A 12 11.51 -5.52 41.77
CA ARG A 12 10.22 -5.21 42.41
C ARG A 12 9.47 -4.19 41.56
N ARG A 13 8.25 -4.54 41.13
CA ARG A 13 7.40 -3.67 40.29
C ARG A 13 6.06 -3.44 40.96
N LYS A 14 5.52 -2.21 40.84
CA LYS A 14 4.19 -1.86 41.36
C LYS A 14 3.09 -2.70 40.69
N ALA A 15 2.15 -3.18 41.48
CA ALA A 15 1.04 -4.00 41.05
C ALA A 15 -0.26 -3.59 41.75
N GLU A 16 -1.37 -4.02 41.16
CA GLU A 16 -2.72 -3.90 41.73
C GLU A 16 -3.42 -5.26 41.68
N GLU A 17 -4.40 -5.45 42.55
CA GLU A 17 -5.32 -6.57 42.51
C GLU A 17 -6.32 -6.41 41.37
N HIS A 18 -6.53 -7.49 40.61
CA HIS A 18 -7.45 -7.50 39.49
C HIS A 18 -8.18 -8.84 39.40
N ASN A 19 -9.44 -8.79 39.00
CA ASN A 19 -10.23 -9.98 38.74
C ASN A 19 -10.01 -10.48 37.32
N CYS A 20 -9.73 -11.78 37.17
CA CYS A 20 -9.60 -12.41 35.86
C CYS A 20 -10.91 -12.32 35.06
N GLU A 21 -10.88 -11.74 33.85
CA GLU A 21 -12.06 -11.61 32.99
C GLU A 21 -12.71 -12.95 32.58
N LYS A 22 -12.03 -14.11 32.81
CA LYS A 22 -12.53 -15.44 32.42
C LYS A 22 -13.01 -16.32 33.57
N CYS A 23 -12.34 -16.31 34.71
CA CYS A 23 -12.67 -17.16 35.86
C CYS A 23 -12.95 -16.38 37.15
N SER A 24 -12.93 -15.05 37.09
CA SER A 24 -13.16 -14.13 38.20
C SER A 24 -12.19 -14.29 39.40
N LYS A 25 -11.15 -15.12 39.28
CA LYS A 25 -10.11 -15.25 40.31
C LYS A 25 -9.28 -13.98 40.41
N GLU A 26 -9.03 -13.52 41.63
CA GLU A 26 -8.14 -12.41 41.95
C GLU A 26 -6.68 -12.76 41.62
N PHE A 27 -5.97 -11.81 41.02
CA PHE A 27 -4.54 -11.91 40.74
C PHE A 27 -3.89 -10.54 40.69
N LEU A 28 -2.58 -10.49 40.93
CA LEU A 28 -1.80 -9.26 40.83
C LEU A 28 -1.38 -8.98 39.38
N ARG A 29 -1.60 -7.75 38.92
CA ARG A 29 -1.14 -7.28 37.60
C ARG A 29 -0.33 -5.99 37.71
N ARG A 30 0.56 -5.77 36.74
CA ARG A 30 1.34 -4.53 36.64
C ARG A 30 0.45 -3.34 36.25
N ILE A 31 0.67 -2.20 36.89
CA ILE A 31 -0.08 -0.95 36.64
C ILE A 31 0.52 -0.18 35.45
N ASN A 32 1.85 -0.01 35.43
CA ASN A 32 2.54 0.85 34.46
C ASN A 32 2.91 0.12 33.16
N VAL A 33 1.91 -0.42 32.46
CA VAL A 33 2.10 -1.09 31.16
C VAL A 33 1.02 -0.64 30.17
N THR A 34 1.39 -0.49 28.90
CA THR A 34 0.47 -0.04 27.83
C THR A 34 -0.76 -0.93 27.68
N SER A 35 -0.62 -2.23 27.97
CA SER A 35 -1.72 -3.19 27.93
C SER A 35 -1.66 -4.09 29.17
N PRO A 36 -2.37 -3.74 30.26
CA PRO A 36 -2.36 -4.54 31.48
C PRO A 36 -2.95 -5.94 31.24
N LYS A 37 -2.46 -6.93 32.01
CA LYS A 37 -2.96 -8.30 31.93
C LYS A 37 -4.43 -8.35 32.38
N LYS A 38 -5.26 -9.01 31.57
CA LYS A 38 -6.70 -9.22 31.81
C LYS A 38 -7.03 -10.56 32.46
N TYR A 39 -6.08 -11.50 32.42
CA TYR A 39 -6.29 -12.89 32.81
C TYR A 39 -5.19 -13.33 33.77
N CYS A 40 -5.56 -14.15 34.75
CA CYS A 40 -4.63 -14.67 35.76
C CYS A 40 -3.60 -15.68 35.21
N SER A 41 -3.89 -16.30 34.06
CA SER A 41 -3.04 -17.32 33.45
C SER A 41 -3.16 -17.35 31.92
N THR A 42 -2.17 -17.95 31.28
CA THR A 42 -2.18 -18.27 29.84
C THR A 42 -3.40 -19.13 29.47
N ASN A 43 -3.77 -20.10 30.31
CA ASN A 43 -4.94 -20.96 30.10
C ASN A 43 -6.24 -20.12 30.05
N CYS A 44 -6.42 -19.20 31.02
CA CYS A 44 -7.59 -18.32 31.03
C CYS A 44 -7.64 -17.38 29.82
N ARG A 45 -6.48 -16.85 29.40
CA ARG A 45 -6.35 -16.06 28.18
C ARG A 45 -6.77 -16.87 26.95
N ASP A 46 -6.29 -18.09 26.82
CA ASP A 46 -6.54 -18.91 25.65
C ASP A 46 -8.01 -19.39 25.62
N LYS A 47 -8.61 -19.72 26.77
CA LYS A 47 -10.05 -19.97 26.94
C LYS A 47 -10.93 -18.75 26.70
N ALA A 48 -10.40 -17.53 26.82
CA ALA A 48 -11.14 -16.33 26.42
C ALA A 48 -11.07 -16.10 24.91
N ARG A 49 -9.98 -16.53 24.25
CA ARG A 49 -9.81 -16.46 22.78
C ARG A 49 -10.72 -17.43 22.03
N THR A 50 -11.28 -18.45 22.69
CA THR A 50 -12.20 -19.43 22.08
C THR A 50 -13.63 -18.93 21.96
N ASN A 51 -14.01 -17.81 22.59
CA ASN A 51 -15.29 -17.16 22.35
C ASN A 51 -15.32 -16.65 20.90
N LYS A 52 -15.91 -17.45 20.02
CA LYS A 52 -16.11 -17.14 18.60
C LYS A 52 -17.61 -17.00 18.35
N ILE A 53 -17.97 -16.04 17.52
CA ILE A 53 -19.32 -15.80 17.03
C ILE A 53 -19.38 -16.34 15.60
N GLU A 54 -20.48 -17.00 15.27
CA GLU A 54 -20.77 -17.45 13.93
C GLU A 54 -21.26 -16.27 13.07
N VAL A 55 -20.59 -16.03 11.95
CA VAL A 55 -20.96 -14.99 10.99
C VAL A 55 -20.98 -15.55 9.58
N GLN A 56 -21.82 -14.98 8.73
CA GLN A 56 -21.93 -15.40 7.34
C GLN A 56 -20.86 -14.73 6.47
N CYS A 57 -20.23 -15.49 5.58
CA CYS A 57 -19.35 -14.93 4.55
C CYS A 57 -20.19 -14.17 3.51
N PHE A 58 -19.87 -12.89 3.30
CA PHE A 58 -20.60 -12.04 2.35
C PHE A 58 -20.48 -12.53 0.90
N ASN A 59 -19.34 -13.11 0.52
CA ASN A 59 -19.12 -13.56 -0.86
C ASN A 59 -19.83 -14.89 -1.20
N CYS A 60 -19.63 -15.90 -0.35
CA CYS A 60 -20.01 -17.29 -0.63
C CYS A 60 -21.09 -17.86 0.31
N GLY A 61 -21.59 -17.07 1.26
CA GLY A 61 -22.64 -17.49 2.20
C GLY A 61 -22.24 -18.50 3.27
N LYS A 62 -21.01 -19.05 3.24
CA LYS A 62 -20.53 -20.01 4.23
C LYS A 62 -20.46 -19.39 5.63
N LYS A 63 -20.97 -20.10 6.63
CA LYS A 63 -20.87 -19.69 8.04
C LYS A 63 -19.43 -19.90 8.54
N VAL A 64 -18.89 -18.89 9.23
CA VAL A 64 -17.53 -18.91 9.78
C VAL A 64 -17.47 -18.37 11.19
N LEU A 65 -16.64 -18.99 12.01
CA LEU A 65 -16.41 -18.58 13.39
C LEU A 65 -15.35 -17.47 13.44
N LYS A 66 -15.71 -16.30 13.97
CA LYS A 66 -14.82 -15.14 14.12
C LYS A 66 -14.81 -14.63 15.56
N GLN A 67 -13.71 -14.00 15.96
CA GLN A 67 -13.63 -13.36 17.27
C GLN A 67 -14.45 -12.06 17.27
N PRO A 68 -15.19 -11.74 18.36
CA PRO A 68 -16.00 -10.52 18.44
C PRO A 68 -15.22 -9.23 18.16
N SER A 69 -13.97 -9.16 18.62
CA SER A 69 -13.07 -8.02 18.37
C SER A 69 -12.74 -7.83 16.89
N LYS A 70 -12.73 -8.91 16.09
CA LYS A 70 -12.52 -8.83 14.64
C LYS A 70 -13.78 -8.37 13.90
N LEU A 71 -14.96 -8.57 14.47
CA LEU A 71 -16.22 -8.06 13.91
C LEU A 71 -16.28 -6.54 14.04
N LYS A 72 -15.95 -6.01 15.22
CA LYS A 72 -15.91 -4.55 15.49
C LYS A 72 -14.95 -3.77 14.59
N ASN A 73 -13.90 -4.42 14.09
CA ASN A 73 -12.89 -3.78 13.23
C ASN A 73 -13.27 -3.77 11.74
N SER A 74 -14.39 -4.38 11.34
CA SER A 74 -14.83 -4.31 9.95
C SER A 74 -15.50 -2.98 9.69
N LYS A 75 -14.82 -2.08 8.96
CA LYS A 75 -15.34 -0.74 8.63
C LYS A 75 -16.72 -0.76 7.98
N HIS A 76 -16.98 -1.75 7.13
CA HIS A 76 -18.20 -1.85 6.32
C HIS A 76 -19.13 -2.98 6.80
N GLY A 77 -18.82 -3.64 7.92
CA GLY A 77 -19.61 -4.78 8.42
C GLY A 77 -19.49 -6.08 7.60
N PHE A 78 -18.79 -6.07 6.46
CA PHE A 78 -18.60 -7.29 5.67
C PHE A 78 -17.61 -8.25 6.31
N HIS A 79 -17.94 -9.54 6.24
CA HIS A 79 -17.12 -10.62 6.79
C HIS A 79 -16.88 -11.68 5.73
N PHE A 80 -15.67 -12.24 5.72
CA PHE A 80 -15.26 -13.22 4.72
C PHE A 80 -14.69 -14.46 5.39
N CYS A 81 -14.97 -15.63 4.80
CA CYS A 81 -14.45 -16.90 5.29
C CYS A 81 -12.93 -16.99 5.17
N GLY A 82 -12.35 -16.32 4.16
CA GLY A 82 -10.92 -16.26 3.94
C GLY A 82 -10.53 -15.18 2.94
N ARG A 83 -9.22 -15.06 2.71
CA ARG A 83 -8.63 -14.07 1.80
C ARG A 83 -9.19 -14.17 0.38
N LYS A 84 -9.27 -15.39 -0.16
CA LYS A 84 -9.82 -15.63 -1.51
C LYS A 84 -11.22 -15.02 -1.68
N CYS A 85 -12.14 -15.28 -0.75
CA CYS A 85 -13.49 -14.71 -0.83
C CYS A 85 -13.54 -13.19 -0.68
N LYS A 86 -12.60 -12.59 0.06
CA LYS A 86 -12.48 -11.14 0.14
C LYS A 86 -12.01 -10.57 -1.22
N GLU A 87 -10.96 -11.15 -1.80
CA GLU A 87 -10.39 -10.70 -3.07
C GLU A 87 -11.39 -10.84 -4.21
N GLU A 88 -12.09 -11.97 -4.31
CA GLU A 88 -13.16 -12.17 -5.30
C GLU A 88 -14.29 -11.15 -5.15
N ALA A 89 -14.72 -10.87 -3.92
CA ALA A 89 -15.76 -9.87 -3.69
C ALA A 89 -15.30 -8.44 -4.03
N GLN A 90 -14.00 -8.16 -3.92
CA GLN A 90 -13.41 -6.85 -4.15
C GLN A 90 -13.16 -6.53 -5.64
N LYS A 91 -13.06 -7.54 -6.51
CA LYS A 91 -12.90 -7.37 -7.98
C LYS A 91 -13.94 -6.41 -8.56
N LEU A 92 -13.68 -5.83 -9.73
CA LEU A 92 -14.61 -4.90 -10.41
C LEU A 92 -16.02 -5.48 -10.62
N GLU A 93 -16.09 -6.76 -10.97
CA GLU A 93 -17.33 -7.53 -11.14
C GLU A 93 -17.77 -8.26 -9.84
N GLY A 94 -17.03 -8.06 -8.76
CA GLY A 94 -17.27 -8.69 -7.46
C GLY A 94 -18.48 -8.10 -6.72
N LYS A 95 -18.95 -8.85 -5.71
CA LYS A 95 -20.18 -8.53 -4.96
C LYS A 95 -20.07 -7.39 -3.96
N CYS A 96 -18.88 -6.85 -3.70
CA CYS A 96 -18.64 -5.88 -2.62
C CYS A 96 -17.82 -4.69 -3.13
N PRO A 97 -18.43 -3.73 -3.84
CA PRO A 97 -17.75 -2.53 -4.30
C PRO A 97 -17.30 -1.61 -3.16
N GLU A 98 -17.96 -1.66 -2.01
CA GLU A 98 -17.75 -0.73 -0.88
C GLU A 98 -16.39 -0.90 -0.19
N ILE A 99 -15.76 -2.08 -0.31
CA ILE A 99 -14.43 -2.33 0.25
C ILE A 99 -13.30 -1.94 -0.71
N ARG A 100 -13.63 -1.44 -1.91
CA ARG A 100 -12.65 -0.99 -2.90
C ARG A 100 -12.10 0.39 -2.49
N PRO A 101 -10.76 0.58 -2.51
CA PRO A 101 -10.19 1.92 -2.43
C PRO A 101 -10.66 2.79 -3.61
N ASP A 102 -10.69 4.12 -3.43
CA ASP A 102 -11.16 5.06 -4.46
C ASP A 102 -10.38 4.99 -5.78
N HIS A 103 -9.11 4.55 -5.74
CA HIS A 103 -8.24 4.37 -6.91
C HIS A 103 -8.34 2.96 -7.54
N TYR A 104 -9.23 2.10 -7.06
CA TYR A 104 -9.33 0.73 -7.53
C TYR A 104 -10.08 0.67 -8.86
N GLY A 105 -9.44 0.16 -9.92
CA GLY A 105 -10.00 0.16 -11.28
C GLY A 105 -9.72 1.44 -12.08
N THR A 106 -9.12 2.45 -11.47
CA THR A 106 -8.77 3.71 -12.13
C THR A 106 -7.39 3.65 -12.83
N SER A 107 -6.75 2.48 -12.93
CA SER A 107 -5.46 2.35 -13.64
C SER A 107 -5.58 2.58 -15.13
N LEU A 108 -6.80 2.49 -15.67
CA LEU A 108 -7.12 2.85 -17.05
C LEU A 108 -7.02 4.36 -17.31
N ASN A 109 -6.75 5.19 -16.30
CA ASN A 109 -6.53 6.62 -16.47
C ASN A 109 -5.26 6.87 -17.31
N ASP A 110 -5.27 7.97 -18.08
CA ASP A 110 -4.31 8.38 -19.12
C ASP A 110 -2.81 8.23 -18.83
N ARG A 111 -2.40 8.12 -17.56
CA ARG A 111 -1.00 7.85 -17.14
C ARG A 111 -0.47 6.51 -17.62
N GLU A 112 -1.30 5.52 -17.89
CA GLU A 112 -0.85 4.25 -18.49
C GLU A 112 -0.85 4.29 -20.02
N ARG A 113 -1.56 5.24 -20.66
CA ARG A 113 -1.66 5.34 -22.12
C ARG A 113 -0.29 5.56 -22.75
N TYR A 114 0.46 6.55 -22.28
CA TYR A 114 1.79 6.85 -22.83
C TYR A 114 2.80 5.71 -22.58
N ARG A 115 2.66 4.95 -21.48
CA ARG A 115 3.50 3.77 -21.20
C ARG A 115 3.16 2.58 -22.09
N ARG A 116 1.87 2.42 -22.44
CA ARG A 116 1.41 1.40 -23.38
C ARG A 116 1.82 1.74 -24.82
N TRP A 117 1.81 3.02 -25.18
CA TRP A 117 2.09 3.48 -26.54
C TRP A 117 3.41 2.95 -27.13
N ILE A 118 4.53 3.00 -26.38
CA ILE A 118 5.81 2.41 -26.86
C ILE A 118 5.72 0.89 -27.05
N SER A 119 4.84 0.23 -26.30
CA SER A 119 4.65 -1.21 -26.41
C SER A 119 3.82 -1.64 -27.61
N GLU A 120 3.06 -0.71 -28.18
CA GLU A 120 2.28 -0.90 -29.41
C GLU A 120 3.12 -0.60 -30.67
N GLN A 121 4.31 -0.01 -30.52
CA GLN A 121 5.22 0.21 -31.64
C GLN A 121 5.93 -1.09 -32.02
N GLU A 122 5.89 -1.43 -33.32
CA GLU A 122 6.50 -2.66 -33.85
C GLU A 122 8.04 -2.60 -33.78
N ASN A 123 8.63 -1.46 -34.19
CA ASN A 123 10.08 -1.24 -34.21
C ASN A 123 10.42 0.12 -33.57
N PRO A 124 10.31 0.26 -32.23
CA PRO A 124 10.59 1.51 -31.57
C PRO A 124 12.08 1.87 -31.71
N ILE A 125 12.35 3.11 -32.12
CA ILE A 125 13.70 3.64 -32.32
C ILE A 125 13.83 4.99 -31.63
N CYS A 126 14.98 5.24 -31.00
CA CYS A 126 15.29 6.57 -30.47
C CYS A 126 15.33 7.59 -31.62
N CYS A 127 14.53 8.65 -31.53
CA CYS A 127 14.41 9.67 -32.59
C CYS A 127 15.64 10.58 -32.74
N ASP A 128 16.76 10.26 -32.09
CA ASP A 128 17.93 11.12 -31.95
C ASP A 128 19.23 10.33 -32.19
N CYS A 129 19.40 9.19 -31.50
CA CYS A 129 20.59 8.34 -31.63
C CYS A 129 20.35 6.96 -32.26
N GLU A 130 19.14 6.72 -32.78
CA GLU A 130 18.77 5.49 -33.50
C GLU A 130 18.89 4.17 -32.69
N GLU A 131 19.01 4.24 -31.36
CA GLU A 131 18.98 3.04 -30.52
C GLU A 131 17.66 2.29 -30.68
N THR A 132 17.73 0.96 -30.85
CA THR A 132 16.59 0.08 -31.11
C THR A 132 16.33 -0.90 -29.96
N LYS A 133 17.26 -1.04 -29.01
CA LYS A 133 17.07 -1.90 -27.84
C LYS A 133 15.93 -1.37 -26.98
N ARG A 134 14.75 -1.99 -27.11
CA ARG A 134 13.50 -1.57 -26.45
C ARG A 134 13.61 -1.31 -24.95
N TYR A 135 14.43 -2.08 -24.22
CA TYR A 135 14.64 -1.89 -22.77
C TYR A 135 15.46 -0.63 -22.40
N LEU A 136 16.11 0.02 -23.39
CA LEU A 136 16.77 1.31 -23.22
C LEU A 136 15.89 2.49 -23.63
N LEU A 137 14.73 2.23 -24.26
CA LEU A 137 13.84 3.24 -24.79
C LEU A 137 12.75 3.62 -23.80
N VAL A 138 12.41 4.90 -23.80
CA VAL A 138 11.37 5.51 -22.98
C VAL A 138 10.55 6.48 -23.82
N VAL A 139 9.32 6.73 -23.37
CA VAL A 139 8.44 7.75 -23.95
C VAL A 139 8.68 9.07 -23.23
N HIS A 140 8.85 10.13 -24.01
CA HIS A 140 9.01 11.49 -23.52
C HIS A 140 7.92 12.39 -24.10
N HIS A 141 7.41 13.32 -23.28
CA HIS A 141 6.46 14.34 -23.70
C HIS A 141 7.21 15.51 -24.35
N ARG A 142 6.95 15.78 -25.64
CA ARG A 142 7.65 16.82 -26.42
C ARG A 142 7.53 18.19 -25.79
N ASP A 143 6.36 18.52 -25.26
CA ASP A 143 6.01 19.77 -24.56
C ASP A 143 6.38 19.81 -23.07
N GLY A 144 6.82 18.68 -22.49
CA GLY A 144 7.19 18.56 -21.08
C GLY A 144 6.00 18.50 -20.12
N ASN A 145 4.78 18.63 -20.63
CA ASN A 145 3.56 18.51 -19.87
C ASN A 145 3.14 17.04 -19.76
N ARG A 146 3.42 16.44 -18.60
CA ARG A 146 3.09 15.03 -18.30
C ARG A 146 1.59 14.69 -18.29
N ASN A 147 0.72 15.70 -18.39
CA ASN A 147 -0.73 15.51 -18.49
C ASN A 147 -1.23 15.56 -19.95
N ASN A 148 -0.43 16.03 -20.90
CA ASN A 148 -0.78 16.05 -22.32
C ASN A 148 -0.47 14.68 -22.96
N ASN A 149 -1.43 13.76 -22.91
CA ASN A 149 -1.28 12.38 -23.39
C ASN A 149 -1.74 12.17 -24.85
N GLU A 150 -1.68 13.22 -25.67
CA GLU A 150 -1.88 13.11 -27.11
C GLU A 150 -0.69 12.39 -27.77
N GLU A 151 -0.97 11.47 -28.70
CA GLU A 151 0.08 10.63 -29.33
C GLU A 151 1.10 11.45 -30.11
N ASN A 152 0.67 12.56 -30.72
CA ASN A 152 1.56 13.49 -31.41
C ASN A 152 2.51 14.25 -30.46
N ASN A 153 2.23 14.28 -29.16
CA ASN A 153 3.09 14.86 -28.14
C ASN A 153 4.14 13.86 -27.63
N PHE A 154 4.11 12.60 -28.06
CA PHE A 154 5.10 11.61 -27.65
C PHE A 154 6.31 11.59 -28.60
N GLU A 155 7.47 11.30 -28.04
CA GLU A 155 8.67 10.89 -28.77
C GLU A 155 9.33 9.70 -28.06
N ILE A 156 9.95 8.82 -28.85
CA ILE A 156 10.72 7.68 -28.33
C ILE A 156 12.18 8.10 -28.26
N VAL A 157 12.77 7.96 -27.07
CA VAL A 157 14.16 8.33 -26.82
C VAL A 157 14.83 7.26 -25.98
N CYS A 158 16.14 7.09 -26.12
CA CYS A 158 16.90 6.28 -25.15
C CYS A 158 17.12 7.06 -23.85
N TRP A 159 17.50 6.39 -22.76
CA TRP A 159 17.78 7.04 -21.47
C TRP A 159 18.77 8.22 -21.56
N ASN A 160 19.82 8.11 -22.38
CA ASN A 160 20.81 9.18 -22.55
C ASN A 160 20.20 10.40 -23.27
N CYS A 161 19.49 10.17 -24.38
CA CYS A 161 18.80 11.22 -25.12
C CYS A 161 17.64 11.85 -24.33
N HIS A 162 17.01 11.07 -23.43
CA HIS A 162 16.03 11.57 -22.47
C HIS A 162 16.67 12.52 -21.46
N ILE A 163 17.84 12.17 -20.90
CA ILE A 163 18.58 13.05 -19.98
C ILE A 163 19.00 14.34 -20.70
N LYS A 164 19.51 14.25 -21.93
CA LYS A 164 19.88 15.42 -22.75
C LYS A 164 18.73 16.43 -22.92
N ARG A 165 17.48 15.95 -22.97
CA ARG A 165 16.24 16.75 -23.07
C ARG A 165 15.84 17.45 -21.77
N HIS A 166 16.49 17.12 -20.65
CA HIS A 166 16.28 17.74 -19.34
C HIS A 166 17.53 18.45 -18.82
N LEU A 167 18.43 18.83 -19.73
CA LEU A 167 19.57 19.67 -19.42
C LEU A 167 19.21 21.15 -19.60
N TYR A 168 19.81 22.02 -18.80
CA TYR A 168 19.69 23.46 -18.97
C TYR A 168 21.04 24.11 -18.74
N LEU A 169 21.27 25.23 -19.41
CA LEU A 169 22.52 25.96 -19.34
C LEU A 169 22.47 26.96 -18.18
N LYS A 170 23.40 26.84 -17.22
CA LYS A 170 23.56 27.77 -16.10
C LYS A 170 25.01 28.21 -16.03
N ASN A 171 25.25 29.52 -16.20
CA ASN A 171 26.61 30.10 -16.20
C ASN A 171 27.58 29.40 -17.17
N GLY A 172 27.10 29.01 -18.36
CA GLY A 172 27.91 28.30 -19.36
C GLY A 172 28.15 26.80 -19.08
N ILE A 173 27.57 26.26 -18.01
CA ILE A 173 27.69 24.84 -17.65
C ILE A 173 26.33 24.16 -17.80
N TRP A 174 26.32 22.99 -18.45
CA TRP A 174 25.11 22.16 -18.55
C TRP A 174 24.80 21.47 -17.22
N SER A 175 23.56 21.58 -16.76
CA SER A 175 23.07 20.98 -15.53
C SER A 175 21.76 20.25 -15.78
N PHE A 176 21.48 19.19 -15.01
CA PHE A 176 20.24 18.43 -15.13
C PHE A 176 19.14 18.98 -14.21
N TRP A 177 17.92 19.09 -14.74
CA TRP A 177 16.71 19.30 -13.95
C TRP A 177 15.50 18.72 -14.66
N GLY A 178 14.94 17.62 -14.13
CA GLY A 178 13.87 16.86 -14.78
C GLY A 178 12.50 17.54 -14.95
N GLN A 179 12.38 18.83 -14.61
CA GLN A 179 11.21 19.68 -14.90
C GLN A 179 11.47 20.67 -16.04
N MET A 180 12.73 20.94 -16.37
CA MET A 180 13.10 21.80 -17.49
C MET A 180 13.22 20.97 -18.75
N LEU A 181 12.85 21.58 -19.88
CA LEU A 181 13.13 21.04 -21.19
C LEU A 181 14.27 21.80 -21.86
N THR A 182 15.22 21.07 -22.39
CA THR A 182 16.23 21.61 -23.31
C THR A 182 15.53 22.03 -24.60
N PRO A 183 15.71 23.28 -25.09
CA PRO A 183 15.27 23.67 -26.42
C PRO A 183 15.82 22.70 -27.48
N ARG A 184 14.99 22.31 -28.45
CA ARG A 184 15.34 21.23 -29.40
C ARG A 184 16.47 21.59 -30.35
N ASP A 185 16.56 22.86 -30.71
CA ASP A 185 17.67 23.44 -31.45
C ASP A 185 19.00 23.34 -30.68
N MET A 186 18.96 23.36 -29.35
CA MET A 186 20.16 23.21 -28.51
C MET A 186 20.61 21.76 -28.32
N LEU A 187 19.77 20.75 -28.59
CA LEU A 187 20.16 19.34 -28.49
C LEU A 187 21.32 18.99 -29.43
N SER A 188 21.42 19.67 -30.58
CA SER A 188 22.52 19.53 -31.53
C SER A 188 23.89 19.95 -30.99
N LYS A 189 23.91 20.71 -29.88
CA LYS A 189 25.12 21.25 -29.24
C LYS A 189 25.62 20.39 -28.07
N LEU A 190 24.94 19.25 -27.78
CA LEU A 190 25.20 18.31 -26.68
C LEU A 190 25.84 17.01 -27.16
#